data_AF-A0AAW9FV23-F1
#
_entry.id   AF-A0AAW9FV23-F1
#
_cell.length_a   1.000
_cell.length_b   1.000
_cell.length_c   1.000
_cell.angle_alpha   90.00
_cell.angle_beta   90.00
_cell.angle_gamma   90.00
#
_symmetry.space_group_name_H-M   'P 1'
#
loop_
_entity.id
_entity.type
_entity.pdbx_description
1 polymer ?
#
loop_
_entity_poly.entity_id
_entity_poly.type
_entity_poly.pdbx_seq_one_letter_code
_entity_poly.pdbx_strand_id
1 'polypeptide(L)'
;MTKKIFIIGVLAIFSCKESPKKEIVEVNVQQSGSPVYDDEKKEGDEAQKWLELHIQNYFAGDLGKLDQMMKDMTTKDYYEYKGDAMNVDMDVDGSLTQKEFEEKWKGKFDTSKAGIGTGFLITGQDWDTIKITKCKLLSQKENEFVFDVVLSDNSHQLNYPITVKVIKKDHQFFIADVLQEDIQP
;
A
#
# COMPACT_ATOMS: atom_id res chain seq x y z
N MET A 1 6.36 64.40 15.47
CA MET A 1 4.99 64.59 16.02
C MET A 1 4.71 63.47 17.00
N THR A 2 4.08 63.84 18.10
CA THR A 2 4.07 63.17 19.39
C THR A 2 2.88 62.22 19.52
N LYS A 3 3.12 61.04 20.13
CA LYS A 3 2.27 60.20 21.00
C LYS A 3 0.75 60.19 20.79
N LYS A 4 0.17 58.99 20.88
CA LYS A 4 -0.84 58.67 21.91
C LYS A 4 -0.91 57.15 22.17
N ILE A 5 -0.63 56.79 23.42
CA ILE A 5 -0.86 55.51 24.11
C ILE A 5 -2.08 55.73 25.01
N PHE A 6 -2.98 54.75 25.12
CA PHE A 6 -4.00 54.57 26.18
C PHE A 6 -4.17 53.05 26.34
N ILE A 7 -3.74 52.36 27.42
CA ILE A 7 -4.12 52.29 28.85
C ILE A 7 -5.46 51.54 29.13
N ILE A 8 -5.30 50.27 29.55
CA ILE A 8 -5.80 49.53 30.76
C ILE A 8 -7.29 49.60 31.20
N GLY A 9 -7.86 48.42 31.55
CA GLY A 9 -8.91 48.23 32.57
C GLY A 9 -9.84 47.01 32.34
N VAL A 10 -9.57 45.80 32.84
CA VAL A 10 -9.88 45.14 34.16
C VAL A 10 -11.10 44.20 34.15
N LEU A 11 -10.89 43.07 34.85
CA LEU A 11 -11.67 41.85 35.16
C LEU A 11 -13.19 41.93 35.37
N ALA A 12 -13.86 40.81 35.05
CA ALA A 12 -14.94 40.25 35.88
C ALA A 12 -14.88 38.70 35.90
N ILE A 13 -14.87 38.17 37.13
CA ILE A 13 -14.83 36.78 37.58
C ILE A 13 -16.26 36.22 37.62
N PHE A 14 -16.50 35.02 37.09
CA PHE A 14 -17.75 34.28 37.30
C PHE A 14 -17.51 32.94 38.02
N SER A 15 -17.70 33.03 39.33
CA SER A 15 -18.35 32.09 40.27
C SER A 15 -18.38 30.59 39.95
N CYS A 16 -17.71 29.81 40.81
CA CYS A 16 -17.99 28.41 41.06
C CYS A 16 -19.45 28.17 41.46
N LYS A 17 -20.02 27.06 41.01
CA LYS A 17 -21.22 26.42 41.54
C LYS A 17 -20.89 24.96 41.87
N GLU A 18 -20.93 24.60 43.15
CA GLU A 18 -21.15 23.23 43.68
C GLU A 18 -22.67 22.99 43.74
N SER A 19 -23.28 21.80 43.70
CA SER A 19 -22.94 20.36 43.59
C SER A 19 -24.28 19.61 43.25
N PRO A 20 -24.37 18.29 42.91
CA PRO A 20 -24.17 17.16 43.85
C PRO A 20 -23.54 15.88 43.25
N LYS A 21 -23.04 15.00 44.13
CA LYS A 21 -22.58 13.63 43.83
C LYS A 21 -23.70 12.75 43.26
N LYS A 22 -23.38 11.98 42.22
CA LYS A 22 -24.02 10.70 41.90
C LYS A 22 -22.95 9.62 41.77
N GLU A 23 -23.14 8.58 42.54
CA GLU A 23 -22.37 7.33 42.51
C GLU A 23 -23.01 6.37 41.48
N ILE A 24 -22.26 5.33 41.10
CA ILE A 24 -22.59 4.11 40.33
C ILE A 24 -22.86 4.31 38.81
N VAL A 25 -22.23 3.64 37.84
CA VAL A 25 -21.62 2.29 37.77
C VAL A 25 -20.42 2.31 36.82
N GLU A 26 -19.27 1.78 37.25
CA GLU A 26 -18.20 1.35 36.35
C GLU A 26 -18.72 0.24 35.44
N VAL A 27 -18.99 0.55 34.17
CA VAL A 27 -18.97 -0.47 33.13
C VAL A 27 -17.52 -0.63 32.73
N ASN A 28 -16.84 -1.52 33.44
CA ASN A 28 -15.59 -2.11 32.99
C ASN A 28 -15.88 -2.90 31.71
N VAL A 29 -15.81 -2.23 30.55
CA VAL A 29 -15.58 -2.94 29.29
C VAL A 29 -14.10 -3.28 29.31
N GLN A 30 -13.79 -4.39 29.97
CA GLN A 30 -12.60 -5.17 29.67
C GLN A 30 -12.73 -5.54 28.19
N GLN A 31 -12.15 -4.69 27.34
CA GLN A 31 -11.82 -5.05 25.99
C GLN A 31 -10.74 -6.12 26.14
N SER A 32 -11.17 -7.38 26.22
CA SER A 32 -10.28 -8.52 26.11
C SER A 32 -9.82 -8.61 24.65
N GLY A 33 -8.96 -7.67 24.25
CA GLY A 33 -8.07 -7.91 23.13
C GLY A 33 -7.17 -9.06 23.54
N SER A 34 -7.33 -10.22 22.90
CA SER A 34 -6.34 -11.28 23.04
C SER A 34 -5.04 -10.72 22.46
N PRO A 35 -3.87 -10.88 23.10
CA PRO A 35 -2.60 -10.33 22.61
C PRO A 35 -2.30 -10.75 21.15
N VAL A 36 -2.78 -11.92 20.74
CA VAL A 36 -2.70 -12.43 19.35
C VAL A 36 -3.44 -11.53 18.35
N TYR A 37 -4.63 -11.02 18.70
CA TYR A 37 -5.43 -10.18 17.80
C TYR A 37 -4.81 -8.78 17.64
N ASP A 38 -4.27 -8.23 18.74
CA ASP A 38 -3.62 -6.92 18.73
C ASP A 38 -2.29 -6.97 17.96
N ASP A 39 -1.53 -8.07 18.08
CA ASP A 39 -0.30 -8.29 17.32
C ASP A 39 -0.60 -8.49 15.82
N GLU A 40 -1.59 -9.30 15.45
CA GLU A 40 -1.98 -9.46 14.04
C GLU A 40 -2.39 -8.12 13.42
N LYS A 41 -3.28 -7.36 14.08
CA LYS A 41 -3.70 -6.05 13.59
C LYS A 41 -2.51 -5.10 13.42
N LYS A 42 -1.58 -5.10 14.37
CA LYS A 42 -0.37 -4.27 14.32
C LYS A 42 0.52 -4.65 13.13
N GLU A 43 0.75 -5.94 12.90
CA GLU A 43 1.55 -6.39 11.75
C GLU A 43 0.89 -6.04 10.41
N GLY A 44 -0.44 -6.14 10.32
CA GLY A 44 -1.19 -5.68 9.14
C GLY A 44 -1.01 -4.18 8.88
N ASP A 45 -1.08 -3.36 9.93
CA ASP A 45 -0.84 -1.91 9.86
C ASP A 45 0.62 -1.58 9.46
N GLU A 46 1.59 -2.37 9.92
CA GLU A 46 3.01 -2.24 9.54
C GLU A 46 3.26 -2.62 8.07
N ALA A 47 2.69 -3.74 7.61
CA ALA A 47 2.77 -4.19 6.23
C ALA A 47 2.12 -3.19 5.27
N GLN A 48 0.97 -2.62 5.64
CA GLN A 48 0.31 -1.57 4.86
C GLN A 48 1.21 -0.34 4.68
N LYS A 49 1.75 0.20 5.78
CA LYS A 49 2.63 1.38 5.74
C LYS A 49 3.89 1.12 4.93
N TRP A 50 4.46 -0.06 5.09
CA TRP A 50 5.61 -0.49 4.30
C TRP A 50 5.27 -0.51 2.80
N LEU A 51 4.13 -1.10 2.43
CA LEU A 51 3.70 -1.19 1.04
C LEU A 51 3.46 0.21 0.44
N GLU A 52 2.73 1.07 1.13
CA GLU A 52 2.45 2.44 0.68
C GLU A 52 3.74 3.23 0.44
N LEU A 53 4.68 3.16 1.38
CA LEU A 53 5.97 3.84 1.28
C LEU A 53 6.77 3.35 0.07
N HIS A 54 6.84 2.04 -0.16
CA HIS A 54 7.66 1.48 -1.24
C HIS A 54 7.02 1.73 -2.62
N ILE A 55 5.69 1.69 -2.73
CA ILE A 55 4.99 2.10 -3.95
C ILE A 55 5.26 3.58 -4.26
N GLN A 56 5.13 4.47 -3.28
CA GLN A 56 5.40 5.90 -3.47
C GLN A 56 6.85 6.15 -3.88
N ASN A 57 7.80 5.48 -3.22
CA ASN A 57 9.21 5.60 -3.56
C ASN A 57 9.51 5.08 -4.96
N TYR A 58 8.90 3.96 -5.38
CA TYR A 58 9.07 3.41 -6.73
C TYR A 58 8.68 4.43 -7.80
N PHE A 59 7.48 5.01 -7.72
CA PHE A 59 7.02 5.96 -8.72
C PHE A 59 7.67 7.35 -8.65
N ALA A 60 8.25 7.70 -7.50
CA ALA A 60 9.12 8.88 -7.35
C ALA A 60 10.60 8.60 -7.68
N GLY A 61 10.94 7.35 -8.00
CA GLY A 61 12.29 6.89 -8.23
C GLY A 61 12.87 7.36 -9.56
N ASP A 62 14.20 7.32 -9.65
CA ASP A 62 14.92 7.50 -10.90
C ASP A 62 14.62 6.32 -11.83
N LEU A 63 14.25 6.59 -13.09
CA LEU A 63 13.97 5.57 -14.12
C LEU A 63 15.11 4.54 -14.23
N GLY A 64 16.37 4.97 -14.09
CA GLY A 64 17.54 4.10 -14.15
C GLY A 64 17.70 3.15 -12.94
N LYS A 65 16.86 3.29 -11.91
CA LYS A 65 16.92 2.50 -10.66
C LYS A 65 15.69 1.63 -10.44
N LEU A 66 14.64 1.77 -11.25
CA LEU A 66 13.35 1.11 -10.99
C LEU A 66 13.45 -0.42 -10.99
N ASP A 67 14.25 -1.01 -11.87
CA ASP A 67 14.49 -2.46 -11.88
C ASP A 67 15.09 -2.93 -10.54
N GLN A 68 16.11 -2.24 -10.04
CA GLN A 68 16.73 -2.55 -8.75
C GLN A 68 15.74 -2.35 -7.59
N MET A 69 14.94 -1.29 -7.63
CA MET A 69 13.91 -1.04 -6.60
C MET A 69 12.84 -2.13 -6.58
N MET A 70 12.36 -2.55 -7.75
CA MET A 70 11.43 -3.67 -7.89
C MET A 70 12.04 -4.94 -7.31
N LYS A 71 13.29 -5.26 -7.68
CA LYS A 71 14.02 -6.42 -7.16
C LYS A 71 14.18 -6.40 -5.64
N ASP A 72 14.44 -5.23 -5.06
CA ASP A 72 14.66 -5.09 -3.61
C ASP A 72 13.35 -5.19 -2.81
N MET A 73 12.21 -4.80 -3.38
CA MET A 73 10.91 -4.82 -2.70
C MET A 73 10.06 -6.05 -2.99
N THR A 74 10.51 -6.95 -3.87
CA THR A 74 9.76 -8.15 -4.26
C THR A 74 10.48 -9.42 -3.81
N THR A 75 9.74 -10.52 -3.75
CA THR A 75 10.38 -11.84 -3.66
C THR A 75 11.10 -12.16 -4.97
N LYS A 76 12.17 -12.95 -4.92
CA LYS A 76 12.91 -13.38 -6.11
C LYS A 76 12.01 -14.04 -7.16
N ASP A 77 11.13 -14.95 -6.73
CA ASP A 77 10.21 -15.65 -7.63
C ASP A 77 9.26 -14.67 -8.34
N TYR A 78 8.76 -13.68 -7.62
CA TYR A 78 7.84 -12.68 -8.18
C TYR A 78 8.56 -11.67 -9.09
N TYR A 79 9.79 -11.25 -8.74
CA TYR A 79 10.63 -10.44 -9.61
C TYR A 79 10.84 -11.11 -10.97
N GLU A 80 11.21 -12.39 -10.96
CA GLU A 80 11.42 -13.18 -12.18
C GLU A 80 10.12 -13.36 -12.97
N TYR A 81 9.02 -13.69 -12.29
CA TYR A 81 7.70 -13.84 -12.91
C TYR A 81 7.24 -12.56 -13.59
N LYS A 82 7.30 -11.42 -12.90
CA LYS A 82 6.84 -10.15 -13.46
C LYS A 82 7.78 -9.63 -14.53
N GLY A 83 9.09 -9.87 -14.40
CA GLY A 83 10.06 -9.61 -15.46
C GLY A 83 9.74 -10.37 -16.75
N ASP A 84 9.40 -11.66 -16.66
CA ASP A 84 8.95 -12.41 -17.84
C ASP A 84 7.61 -11.85 -18.38
N ALA A 85 6.63 -11.59 -17.51
CA ALA A 85 5.31 -11.10 -17.89
C ALA A 85 5.38 -9.76 -18.65
N MET A 86 6.28 -8.87 -18.23
CA MET A 86 6.53 -7.56 -18.87
C MET A 86 7.10 -7.69 -20.27
N ASN A 87 7.79 -8.79 -20.58
CA ASN A 87 8.56 -8.96 -21.81
C ASN A 87 8.00 -10.04 -22.76
N VAL A 88 6.82 -10.62 -22.47
CA VAL A 88 6.19 -11.60 -23.35
C VAL A 88 5.99 -11.03 -24.75
N ASP A 89 6.36 -11.81 -25.77
CA ASP A 89 6.25 -11.47 -27.19
C ASP A 89 6.92 -10.14 -27.63
N MET A 90 7.88 -9.61 -26.86
CA MET A 90 8.58 -8.35 -27.17
C MET A 90 9.76 -8.49 -28.15
N ASP A 91 9.99 -9.68 -28.72
CA ASP A 91 11.10 -9.99 -29.63
C ASP A 91 12.50 -9.57 -29.11
N VAL A 92 12.68 -9.55 -27.78
CA VAL A 92 13.95 -9.32 -27.09
C VAL A 92 14.56 -10.63 -26.61
N ASP A 93 15.89 -10.68 -26.48
CA ASP A 93 16.58 -11.86 -25.94
C ASP A 93 16.04 -12.22 -24.54
N GLY A 94 15.53 -13.44 -24.40
CA GLY A 94 14.91 -13.92 -23.16
C GLY A 94 13.39 -13.72 -23.07
N SER A 95 12.76 -13.06 -24.05
CA SER A 95 11.30 -13.00 -24.17
C SER A 95 10.71 -14.41 -24.31
N LEU A 96 9.64 -14.66 -23.58
CA LEU A 96 8.83 -15.88 -23.72
C LEU A 96 7.66 -15.61 -24.65
N THR A 97 7.19 -16.63 -25.35
CA THR A 97 5.83 -16.59 -25.89
C THR A 97 4.80 -16.65 -24.76
N GLN A 98 3.57 -16.21 -25.00
CA GLN A 98 2.49 -16.33 -24.01
C GLN A 98 2.36 -17.77 -23.47
N LYS A 99 2.44 -18.77 -24.36
CA LYS A 99 2.34 -20.19 -23.98
C LYS A 99 3.50 -20.64 -23.08
N GLU A 100 4.73 -20.21 -23.39
CA GLU A 100 5.91 -20.56 -22.59
C GLU A 100 5.86 -19.88 -21.22
N PHE A 101 5.41 -18.63 -21.16
CA PHE A 101 5.16 -17.90 -19.92
C PHE A 101 4.14 -18.63 -19.04
N GLU A 102 2.98 -18.98 -19.60
CA GLU A 102 1.93 -19.71 -18.89
C GLU A 102 2.45 -21.07 -18.36
N GLU A 103 3.12 -21.85 -19.21
CA GLU A 103 3.67 -23.16 -18.81
C GLU A 103 4.72 -23.05 -17.71
N LYS A 104 5.58 -22.02 -17.75
CA LYS A 104 6.62 -21.79 -16.74
C LYS A 104 6.02 -21.44 -15.36
N TRP A 105 4.95 -20.66 -15.33
CA TRP A 105 4.49 -19.99 -14.10
C TRP A 105 3.15 -20.47 -13.52
N LYS A 106 2.31 -21.19 -14.29
CA LYS A 106 0.98 -21.66 -13.85
C LYS A 106 0.96 -22.51 -12.57
N GLY A 107 2.11 -23.07 -12.17
CA GLY A 107 2.24 -23.84 -10.92
C GLY A 107 2.43 -22.97 -9.67
N LYS A 108 2.70 -21.67 -9.82
CA LYS A 108 3.04 -20.74 -8.73
C LYS A 108 2.19 -19.47 -8.71
N PHE A 109 1.82 -18.96 -9.88
CA PHE A 109 1.11 -17.68 -10.04
C PHE A 109 -0.16 -17.86 -10.89
N ASP A 110 -1.13 -16.95 -10.72
CA ASP A 110 -2.26 -16.82 -11.63
C ASP A 110 -1.83 -16.04 -12.88
N THR A 111 -1.44 -16.78 -13.91
CA THR A 111 -0.93 -16.20 -15.17
C THR A 111 -1.98 -15.40 -15.93
N SER A 112 -3.28 -15.57 -15.63
CA SER A 112 -4.36 -14.78 -16.24
C SER A 112 -4.45 -13.35 -15.68
N LYS A 113 -3.77 -13.08 -14.56
CA LYS A 113 -3.72 -11.78 -13.87
C LYS A 113 -2.32 -11.19 -13.84
N ALA A 114 -1.45 -11.63 -14.74
CA ALA A 114 -0.03 -11.25 -14.79
C ALA A 114 0.23 -9.80 -15.27
N GLY A 115 -0.76 -9.19 -15.93
CA GLY A 115 -0.57 -7.94 -16.67
C GLY A 115 0.51 -8.09 -17.75
N ILE A 116 0.32 -9.04 -18.67
CA ILE A 116 1.25 -9.32 -19.77
C ILE A 116 1.50 -8.05 -20.60
N GLY A 117 2.77 -7.74 -20.87
CA GLY A 117 3.17 -6.55 -21.65
C GLY A 117 2.95 -5.21 -20.94
N THR A 118 2.64 -5.24 -19.64
CA THR A 118 2.38 -4.04 -18.84
C THR A 118 3.36 -3.88 -17.69
N GLY A 119 3.53 -2.64 -17.21
CA GLY A 119 4.44 -2.28 -16.12
C GLY A 119 4.19 -2.98 -14.79
N PHE A 120 5.08 -2.74 -13.83
CA PHE A 120 5.14 -3.45 -12.55
C PHE A 120 3.83 -3.38 -11.74
N LEU A 121 3.42 -2.17 -11.33
CA LEU A 121 2.28 -1.94 -10.44
C LEU A 121 1.10 -1.26 -11.13
N ILE A 122 1.33 -0.73 -12.33
CA ILE A 122 0.31 -0.11 -13.17
C ILE A 122 0.36 -0.79 -14.54
N THR A 123 -0.78 -0.81 -15.23
CA THR A 123 -0.84 -1.38 -16.57
C THR A 123 -0.34 -0.41 -17.66
N GLY A 124 0.00 0.83 -17.29
CA GLY A 124 0.66 1.80 -18.15
C GLY A 124 2.19 1.61 -18.23
N GLN A 125 2.80 2.13 -19.29
CA GLN A 125 4.27 2.17 -19.46
C GLN A 125 4.85 3.53 -19.04
N ASP A 126 4.08 4.60 -19.21
CA ASP A 126 4.39 5.96 -18.75
C ASP A 126 3.45 6.38 -17.62
N TRP A 127 3.95 7.21 -16.72
CA TRP A 127 3.18 7.89 -15.68
C TRP A 127 3.70 9.31 -15.45
N ASP A 128 2.86 10.16 -14.89
CA ASP A 128 3.30 11.47 -14.34
C ASP A 128 3.42 11.39 -12.81
N THR A 129 2.28 11.42 -12.12
CA THR A 129 2.24 11.33 -10.66
C THR A 129 1.27 10.23 -10.24
N ILE A 130 1.82 9.13 -9.75
CA ILE A 130 1.03 8.05 -9.15
C ILE A 130 0.70 8.38 -7.69
N LYS A 131 -0.57 8.24 -7.34
CA LYS A 131 -1.07 8.34 -5.95
C LYS A 131 -1.76 7.07 -5.54
N ILE A 132 -1.60 6.70 -4.27
CA ILE A 132 -2.37 5.63 -3.65
C ILE A 132 -3.67 6.24 -3.14
N THR A 133 -4.79 5.89 -3.76
CA THR A 133 -6.13 6.37 -3.34
C THR A 133 -6.82 5.39 -2.41
N LYS A 134 -6.37 4.13 -2.40
CA LYS A 134 -6.82 3.08 -1.50
C LYS A 134 -5.68 2.09 -1.27
N CYS A 135 -5.50 1.69 -0.02
CA CYS A 135 -4.73 0.51 0.36
C CYS A 135 -5.44 -0.09 1.56
N LYS A 136 -6.08 -1.25 1.37
CA LYS A 136 -6.93 -1.86 2.39
C LYS A 136 -6.54 -3.31 2.58
N LEU A 137 -6.21 -3.70 3.81
CA LEU A 137 -6.01 -5.10 4.16
C LEU A 137 -7.32 -5.89 3.93
N LEU A 138 -7.26 -6.88 3.05
CA LEU A 138 -8.36 -7.81 2.77
C LEU A 138 -8.31 -9.02 3.70
N SER A 139 -7.12 -9.59 3.85
CA SER A 139 -6.90 -10.76 4.68
C SER A 139 -5.46 -10.79 5.19
N GLN A 140 -5.30 -11.38 6.38
CA GLN A 140 -4.02 -11.68 6.97
C GLN A 140 -4.03 -13.12 7.46
N LYS A 141 -2.92 -13.83 7.22
CA LYS A 141 -2.69 -15.16 7.75
C LYS A 141 -1.20 -15.31 8.05
N GLU A 142 -0.86 -15.41 9.33
CA GLU A 142 0.53 -15.46 9.77
C GLU A 142 1.34 -14.31 9.15
N ASN A 143 2.38 -14.62 8.40
CA ASN A 143 3.26 -13.66 7.74
C ASN A 143 2.77 -13.25 6.34
N GLU A 144 1.54 -13.56 5.94
CA GLU A 144 0.98 -13.20 4.64
C GLU A 144 -0.14 -12.16 4.78
N PHE A 145 -0.09 -11.12 3.96
CA PHE A 145 -1.01 -9.99 3.96
C PHE A 145 -1.48 -9.75 2.53
N VAL A 146 -2.79 -9.67 2.31
CA VAL A 146 -3.37 -9.37 1.00
C VAL A 146 -4.04 -8.01 1.06
N PHE A 147 -3.66 -7.12 0.16
CA PHE A 147 -4.15 -5.75 0.08
C PHE A 147 -4.93 -5.50 -1.20
N ASP A 148 -6.03 -4.78 -1.08
CA ASP A 148 -6.76 -4.14 -2.16
C ASP A 148 -6.21 -2.72 -2.33
N VAL A 149 -5.52 -2.49 -3.43
CA VAL A 149 -4.81 -1.23 -3.71
C VAL A 149 -5.40 -0.59 -4.96
N VAL A 150 -5.61 0.72 -4.90
CA VAL A 150 -5.95 1.51 -6.08
C VAL A 150 -4.89 2.60 -6.23
N LEU A 151 -4.20 2.54 -7.36
CA LEU A 151 -3.27 3.57 -7.80
C LEU A 151 -3.98 4.48 -8.80
N SER A 152 -3.68 5.77 -8.77
CA SER A 152 -4.26 6.75 -9.68
C SER A 152 -3.16 7.56 -10.34
N ASP A 153 -3.20 7.64 -11.68
CA ASP A 153 -2.48 8.67 -12.42
C ASP A 153 -3.46 9.79 -12.75
N ASN A 154 -3.37 10.87 -11.98
CA ASN A 154 -4.28 12.00 -12.13
C ASN A 154 -4.13 12.71 -13.48
N SER A 155 -2.92 12.73 -14.06
CA SER A 155 -2.65 13.43 -15.32
C SER A 155 -3.35 12.74 -16.49
N HIS A 156 -3.36 11.41 -16.45
CA HIS A 156 -4.00 10.55 -17.46
C HIS A 156 -5.44 10.17 -17.10
N GLN A 157 -5.94 10.56 -15.93
CA GLN A 157 -7.27 10.21 -15.41
C GLN A 157 -7.50 8.69 -15.33
N LEU A 158 -6.42 7.94 -15.05
CA LEU A 158 -6.45 6.48 -14.98
C LEU A 158 -6.42 6.02 -13.53
N ASN A 159 -7.11 4.91 -13.27
CA ASN A 159 -7.03 4.18 -12.01
C ASN A 159 -6.63 2.74 -12.29
N TYR A 160 -5.74 2.21 -11.45
CA TYR A 160 -5.19 0.88 -11.54
C TYR A 160 -5.56 0.12 -10.27
N PRO A 161 -6.69 -0.60 -10.26
CA PRO A 161 -7.02 -1.51 -9.18
C PRO A 161 -6.13 -2.74 -9.28
N ILE A 162 -5.44 -3.06 -8.19
CA ILE A 162 -4.58 -4.24 -8.08
C ILE A 162 -4.79 -4.92 -6.74
N THR A 163 -4.57 -6.24 -6.71
CA THR A 163 -4.45 -6.98 -5.45
C THR A 163 -2.99 -7.28 -5.21
N VAL A 164 -2.46 -6.90 -4.05
CA VAL A 164 -1.04 -7.10 -3.71
C VAL A 164 -0.93 -8.09 -2.57
N LYS A 165 -0.20 -9.18 -2.79
CA LYS A 165 0.22 -10.09 -1.73
C LYS A 165 1.58 -9.63 -1.20
N VAL A 166 1.64 -9.33 0.09
CA VAL A 166 2.87 -9.03 0.83
C VAL A 166 3.16 -10.18 1.79
N ILE A 167 4.42 -10.57 1.90
CA ILE A 167 4.89 -11.53 2.91
C ILE A 167 5.93 -10.91 3.82
N LYS A 168 5.98 -11.36 5.07
CA LYS A 168 7.04 -11.04 6.03
C LYS A 168 8.00 -12.22 6.14
N LYS A 169 9.28 -12.00 5.84
CA LYS A 169 10.34 -13.00 5.96
C LYS A 169 11.57 -12.35 6.59
N ASP A 170 12.16 -13.00 7.59
CA ASP A 170 13.36 -12.50 8.27
C ASP A 170 13.21 -11.04 8.78
N HIS A 171 12.02 -10.70 9.29
CA HIS A 171 11.61 -9.36 9.76
C HIS A 171 11.54 -8.28 8.68
N GLN A 172 11.58 -8.65 7.39
CA GLN A 172 11.43 -7.75 6.26
C GLN A 172 10.16 -8.10 5.47
N PHE A 173 9.52 -7.10 4.88
CA PHE A 173 8.37 -7.28 4.02
C PHE A 173 8.79 -7.33 2.55
N PHE A 174 8.08 -8.12 1.76
CA PHE A 174 8.29 -8.24 0.31
C PHE A 174 6.95 -8.40 -0.40
N ILE A 175 6.81 -7.82 -1.58
CA ILE A 175 5.72 -8.14 -2.49
C ILE A 175 5.98 -9.53 -3.07
N ALA A 176 5.06 -10.45 -2.81
CA ALA A 176 5.10 -11.83 -3.29
C ALA A 176 4.21 -12.05 -4.51
N ASP A 177 3.22 -11.18 -4.75
CA ASP A 177 2.39 -11.22 -5.95
C ASP A 177 1.67 -9.89 -6.17
N VAL A 178 1.36 -9.56 -7.43
CA VAL A 178 0.43 -8.49 -7.80
C VAL A 178 -0.48 -9.03 -8.89
N LEU A 179 -1.78 -9.05 -8.61
CA LEU A 179 -2.80 -9.38 -9.58
C LEU A 179 -3.25 -8.09 -10.25
N GLN A 180 -3.00 -8.00 -11.55
CA GLN A 180 -3.43 -6.90 -12.40
C GLN A 180 -4.60 -7.37 -13.25
N GLU A 181 -5.65 -6.55 -13.32
CA GLU A 181 -6.73 -6.76 -14.28
C GLU A 181 -6.46 -5.93 -15.53
N ASP A 182 -6.83 -6.46 -16.69
CA ASP A 182 -6.84 -5.66 -17.92
C ASP A 182 -7.73 -4.43 -17.70
N ILE A 183 -7.23 -3.25 -18.04
CA ILE A 183 -8.07 -2.05 -18.10
C ILE A 183 -9.12 -2.34 -19.17
N GLN A 184 -10.37 -2.52 -18.76
CA GLN A 184 -11.49 -2.64 -19.68
C GLN A 184 -11.53 -1.37 -20.54
N PRO A 185 -11.64 -1.49 -21.87
CA PRO A 185 -11.62 -0.34 -22.80
C PRO A 185 -12.76 0.65 -22.56
#